data_AF-A0A349BWQ0-F1
#
_entry.id   AF-A0A349BWQ0-F1
#
_cell.length_a   1.000
_cell.length_b   1.000
_cell.length_c   1.000
_cell.angle_alpha   90.00
_cell.angle_beta   90.00
_cell.angle_gamma   90.00
#
_symmetry.space_group_name_H-M   'P 1'
#
loop_
_entity.id
_entity.type
_entity.pdbx_description
1 polymer ?
#
loop_
_entity_poly.entity_id
_entity_poly.type
_entity_poly.pdbx_seq_one_letter_code
_entity_poly.pdbx_strand_id
1 'polypeptide(L)'
;CPEEVEEIIDDPENAVDMYILTNKSQTYGASALFYPGLLEKITDYLGGGFYILPSSVHEVILIPEAAGEPDALRRMVQEVNRCEVPEDMILSDNVYYYDPEEKQFRIV
;
A
#
# COMPACT_ATOMS: atom_id res chain seq x y z
N CYS A 1 5.80 14.07 16.03
CA CYS A 1 6.32 14.24 14.67
C CYS A 1 7.54 15.14 14.77
N PRO A 2 8.75 14.69 14.41
CA PRO A 2 9.80 15.65 14.12
C PRO A 2 9.34 16.51 12.93
N GLU A 3 9.54 17.81 13.01
CA GLU A 3 9.33 18.73 11.89
C GLU A 3 10.50 18.60 10.91
N GLU A 4 10.47 17.59 10.05
CA GLU A 4 11.39 17.50 8.92
C GLU A 4 10.56 17.16 7.68
N VAL A 5 10.11 18.21 6.99
CA VAL A 5 9.68 18.09 5.60
C VAL A 5 10.93 17.78 4.78
N GLU A 6 11.19 16.49 4.53
CA GLU A 6 12.19 16.10 3.53
C GLU A 6 11.75 16.68 2.18
N GLU A 7 12.68 17.38 1.51
CA GLU A 7 12.47 17.83 0.14
C GLU A 7 12.09 16.62 -0.72
N ILE A 8 10.89 16.65 -1.29
CA ILE A 8 10.44 15.66 -2.26
C ILE A 8 11.31 15.86 -3.51
N ILE A 9 12.38 15.07 -3.62
CA ILE A 9 13.21 15.03 -4.83
C ILE A 9 12.34 14.34 -5.90
N ASP A 10 11.68 15.16 -6.73
CA ASP A 10 10.91 14.72 -7.90
C ASP A 10 11.90 14.27 -8.99
N ASP A 11 12.56 13.14 -8.75
CA ASP A 11 13.39 12.45 -9.72
C ASP A 11 12.52 11.41 -10.45
N PRO A 12 12.03 11.70 -11.67
CA PRO A 12 11.19 10.78 -12.41
C PRO A 12 11.92 9.47 -12.80
N GLU A 13 13.26 9.42 -12.73
CA GLU A 13 14.02 8.19 -12.96
C GLU A 13 14.07 7.26 -11.74
N ASN A 14 13.71 7.75 -10.53
CA ASN A 14 13.64 6.99 -9.28
C ASN A 14 12.23 6.98 -8.64
N ALA A 15 11.21 7.42 -9.36
CA ALA A 15 9.83 7.39 -8.88
C ALA A 15 9.37 5.93 -8.69
N VAL A 16 9.02 5.57 -7.46
CA VAL A 16 8.34 4.30 -7.16
C VAL A 16 6.91 4.41 -7.67
N ASP A 17 6.52 3.52 -8.59
CA ASP A 17 5.14 3.44 -9.07
C ASP A 17 4.22 3.04 -7.89
N MET A 18 3.43 4.00 -7.40
CA MET A 18 2.47 3.81 -6.31
C MET A 18 1.04 3.99 -6.81
N TYR A 19 0.15 3.10 -6.40
CA TYR A 19 -1.25 3.11 -6.82
C TYR A 19 -2.18 3.12 -5.61
N ILE A 20 -3.27 3.88 -5.66
CA ILE A 20 -4.27 3.92 -4.59
C ILE A 20 -5.44 3.01 -4.96
N LEU A 21 -5.75 2.05 -4.09
CA LEU A 21 -6.96 1.23 -4.18
C LEU A 21 -8.01 1.72 -3.17
N THR A 22 -9.14 2.16 -3.71
CA THR A 22 -10.34 2.51 -2.95
C THR A 22 -11.60 2.18 -3.75
N ASN A 23 -12.77 2.38 -3.15
CA ASN A 23 -14.06 2.25 -3.84
C ASN A 23 -14.59 3.61 -4.31
N LYS A 24 -15.67 3.61 -5.09
CA LYS A 24 -16.25 4.85 -5.65
C LYS A 24 -16.72 5.86 -4.60
N SER A 25 -17.05 5.39 -3.40
CA SER A 25 -17.51 6.21 -2.29
C SER A 25 -16.37 6.70 -1.39
N GLN A 26 -15.12 6.26 -1.66
CA GLN A 26 -13.93 6.55 -0.86
C GLN A 26 -14.14 6.23 0.63
N THR A 27 -15.02 5.26 0.91
CA THR A 27 -15.49 4.95 2.26
C THR A 27 -15.40 3.46 2.49
N TYR A 28 -14.58 3.04 3.46
CA TYR A 28 -14.24 1.63 3.70
C TYR A 28 -13.70 0.92 2.44
N GLY A 29 -12.99 1.66 1.59
CA GLY A 29 -12.53 1.21 0.28
C GLY A 29 -11.37 0.22 0.32
N ALA A 30 -10.62 0.13 1.42
CA ALA A 30 -9.59 -0.90 1.59
C ALA A 30 -10.16 -2.32 1.44
N SER A 31 -11.43 -2.52 1.81
CA SER A 31 -12.14 -3.80 1.63
C SER A 31 -12.32 -4.20 0.16
N ALA A 32 -12.19 -3.26 -0.78
CA ALA A 32 -12.26 -3.54 -2.21
C ALA A 32 -11.21 -4.55 -2.67
N LEU A 33 -10.10 -4.68 -1.94
CA LEU A 33 -9.07 -5.71 -2.15
C LEU A 33 -9.66 -7.13 -2.28
N PHE A 34 -10.78 -7.39 -1.60
CA PHE A 34 -11.46 -8.69 -1.59
C PHE A 34 -12.59 -8.82 -2.63
N TYR A 35 -12.71 -7.86 -3.55
CA TYR A 35 -13.68 -7.99 -4.64
C TYR A 35 -13.28 -9.16 -5.56
N PRO A 36 -14.24 -10.04 -5.92
CA PRO A 36 -13.93 -11.20 -6.74
C PRO A 36 -13.22 -10.83 -8.04
N GLY A 37 -12.06 -11.47 -8.29
CA GLY A 37 -11.27 -11.26 -9.50
C GLY A 37 -10.48 -9.95 -9.55
N LEU A 38 -10.44 -9.15 -8.48
CA LEU A 38 -9.70 -7.90 -8.47
C LEU A 38 -8.18 -8.13 -8.37
N LEU A 39 -7.74 -9.05 -7.52
CA LEU A 39 -6.32 -9.34 -7.31
C LEU A 39 -5.66 -9.85 -8.59
N GLU A 40 -6.35 -10.70 -9.36
CA GLU A 40 -5.89 -11.12 -10.68
C GLU A 40 -5.74 -9.94 -11.63
N LYS A 41 -6.71 -9.02 -11.67
CA LYS A 41 -6.62 -7.82 -12.54
C LYS A 41 -5.48 -6.90 -12.13
N ILE A 42 -5.21 -6.75 -10.83
CA ILE A 42 -4.10 -5.96 -10.33
C ILE A 42 -2.79 -6.64 -10.74
N THR A 43 -2.67 -7.95 -10.55
CA THR A 43 -1.49 -8.74 -10.97
C THR A 43 -1.23 -8.59 -12.47
N ASP A 44 -2.27 -8.72 -13.30
CA ASP A 44 -2.18 -8.55 -14.76
C ASP A 44 -1.73 -7.13 -15.14
N TYR A 45 -2.17 -6.12 -14.39
CA TYR A 45 -1.83 -4.73 -14.64
C TYR A 45 -0.40 -4.37 -14.19
N LEU A 46 0.03 -4.86 -13.02
CA LEU A 46 1.35 -4.59 -12.44
C LEU A 46 2.43 -5.56 -12.96
N GLY A 47 2.05 -6.66 -13.60
CA GLY A 47 2.95 -7.64 -14.20
C GLY A 47 3.59 -8.61 -13.20
N GLY A 48 3.06 -8.75 -11.99
CA GLY A 48 3.64 -9.61 -10.95
C GLY A 48 2.99 -9.45 -9.58
N GLY A 49 3.70 -9.88 -8.54
CA GLY A 49 3.32 -9.67 -7.15
C GLY A 49 3.40 -8.20 -6.77
N PHE A 50 2.78 -7.85 -5.65
CA PHE A 50 2.78 -6.47 -5.17
C PHE A 50 2.64 -6.38 -3.66
N TYR A 51 3.22 -5.32 -3.12
CA TYR A 51 3.06 -4.91 -1.74
C TYR A 51 1.76 -4.12 -1.55
N ILE A 52 1.16 -4.27 -0.38
CA ILE A 52 -0.06 -3.60 0.05
C ILE A 52 0.26 -2.90 1.36
N LEU A 53 0.21 -1.58 1.32
CA LEU A 53 0.41 -0.71 2.46
C LEU A 53 -0.98 -0.22 2.92
N PRO A 54 -1.43 -0.62 4.11
CA PRO A 54 -2.62 -0.04 4.72
C PRO A 54 -2.38 1.45 4.98
N SER A 55 -3.12 2.31 4.28
CA SER A 55 -3.13 3.76 4.54
C SER A 55 -4.22 4.08 5.56
N SER A 56 -5.42 3.52 5.38
CA SER A 56 -6.51 3.59 6.36
C SER A 56 -7.57 2.52 6.08
N VAL A 57 -8.66 2.51 6.85
CA VAL A 57 -9.86 1.74 6.51
C VAL A 57 -10.45 2.13 5.14
N HIS A 58 -10.17 3.34 4.63
CA HIS A 58 -10.74 3.88 3.40
C HIS A 58 -9.99 3.46 2.14
N GLU A 59 -8.70 3.13 2.25
CA GLU A 59 -7.83 2.88 1.10
C GLU A 59 -6.55 2.14 1.48
N VAL A 60 -5.95 1.48 0.48
CA VAL A 60 -4.62 0.91 0.57
C VAL A 60 -3.76 1.40 -0.59
N ILE A 61 -2.46 1.49 -0.36
CA ILE A 61 -1.48 1.80 -1.38
C ILE A 61 -0.90 0.49 -1.90
N LEU A 62 -0.79 0.34 -3.21
CA LEU A 62 -0.23 -0.81 -3.90
C LEU A 62 1.10 -0.40 -4.53
N ILE A 63 2.11 -1.25 -4.36
CA ILE A 63 3.46 -1.02 -4.90
C ILE A 63 3.91 -2.31 -5.61
N PRO A 64 4.30 -2.27 -6.90
CA PRO A 64 4.85 -3.42 -7.59
C PRO A 64 6.04 -4.02 -6.83
N GLU A 65 6.17 -5.34 -6.83
CA GLU A 65 7.28 -6.01 -6.13
C GLU A 65 8.67 -5.52 -6.57
N ALA A 66 8.80 -5.11 -7.84
CA ALA A 66 10.04 -4.61 -8.41
C ALA A 66 10.48 -3.24 -7.87
N ALA A 67 9.56 -2.48 -7.24
CA ALA A 67 9.78 -1.11 -6.80
C ALA A 67 9.77 -0.95 -5.27
N GLY A 68 9.48 -2.02 -4.51
CA GLY A 68 9.33 -1.97 -3.06
C GLY A 68 10.48 -2.63 -2.29
N GLU A 69 10.97 -1.95 -1.25
CA GLU A 69 11.87 -2.51 -0.24
C GLU A 69 11.09 -2.69 1.08
N PRO A 70 10.84 -3.94 1.54
CA PRO A 70 9.92 -4.21 2.65
C PRO A 70 10.19 -3.43 3.94
N ASP A 71 11.46 -3.25 4.34
CA ASP A 71 11.79 -2.57 5.58
C ASP A 71 11.50 -1.06 5.51
N ALA A 72 11.79 -0.42 4.37
CA ALA A 72 11.43 0.97 4.11
C ALA A 72 9.91 1.15 4.12
N LEU A 73 9.16 0.27 3.43
CA LEU A 73 7.71 0.34 3.35
C LEU A 73 7.04 0.18 4.72
N ARG A 74 7.54 -0.73 5.56
CA ARG A 74 7.06 -0.89 6.95
C ARG A 74 7.26 0.36 7.78
N ARG A 75 8.44 1.00 7.67
CA ARG A 75 8.73 2.23 8.39
C ARG A 75 7.77 3.34 7.98
N MET A 76 7.52 3.48 6.68
CA MET A 76 6.56 4.45 6.16
C MET A 76 5.16 4.26 6.75
N VAL A 77 4.63 3.02 6.73
CA VAL A 77 3.30 2.72 7.29
C VAL A 77 3.23 3.05 8.79
N GLN A 78 4.23 2.60 9.56
CA GLN A 78 4.26 2.82 11.00
C GLN A 78 4.40 4.30 11.38
N GLU A 79 5.15 5.07 10.61
CA GLU A 79 5.33 6.49 10.84
C GLU A 79 4.03 7.26 10.57
N VAL A 80 3.41 7.03 9.41
CA VAL A 80 2.15 7.66 9.02
C VAL A 80 1.03 7.31 10.01
N ASN A 81 0.89 6.03 10.37
CA ASN A 81 -0.13 5.60 11.33
C ASN A 81 0.02 6.28 12.70
N ARG A 82 1.25 6.50 13.18
CA ARG A 82 1.50 7.11 14.48
C ARG A 82 1.31 8.63 14.50
N CYS A 83 1.50 9.28 13.37
CA CYS A 83 1.59 10.74 13.28
C CYS A 83 0.34 11.39 12.68
N GLU A 84 -0.31 10.72 11.72
CA GLU A 84 -1.27 11.37 10.81
C GLU A 84 -2.63 10.67 10.74
N VAL A 85 -2.71 9.38 11.06
CA VAL A 85 -3.95 8.61 10.93
C VAL A 85 -4.70 8.56 12.28
N PRO A 86 -5.99 8.93 12.33
CA PRO A 86 -6.81 8.74 13.52
C PRO A 86 -6.86 7.27 13.96
N GLU A 87 -6.86 7.01 15.28
CA GLU A 87 -6.85 5.63 15.82
C GLU A 87 -7.99 4.75 15.28
N ASP A 88 -9.16 5.33 15.01
CA ASP A 88 -10.33 4.63 14.47
C ASP A 88 -10.25 4.36 12.96
N MET A 89 -9.26 4.93 12.28
CA MET A 89 -9.00 4.75 10.86
C MET A 89 -7.76 3.87 10.58
N ILE A 90 -6.94 3.59 11.59
CA ILE A 90 -5.77 2.70 11.45
C ILE A 90 -6.26 1.28 11.12
N LEU A 91 -5.83 0.77 9.96
CA LEU A 91 -6.19 -0.57 9.52
C LEU A 91 -5.18 -1.64 9.98
N SER A 92 -3.87 -1.34 9.87
CA SER A 92 -2.77 -2.20 10.32
C SER A 92 -1.43 -1.46 10.19
N ASP A 93 -0.48 -1.80 11.06
CA ASP A 93 0.92 -1.31 11.02
C ASP A 93 1.84 -2.20 10.15
N ASN A 94 1.28 -3.25 9.55
CA ASN A 94 2.04 -4.22 8.76
C ASN A 94 1.93 -3.94 7.27
N VAL A 95 2.99 -4.28 6.54
CA VAL A 95 2.96 -4.38 5.09
C VAL A 95 2.63 -5.82 4.71
N TYR A 96 1.79 -5.96 3.69
CA TYR A 96 1.43 -7.26 3.14
C TYR A 96 2.03 -7.40 1.74
N TYR A 97 2.33 -8.62 1.34
CA TYR A 97 2.67 -8.96 -0.04
C TYR A 97 1.65 -9.97 -0.55
N TYR A 98 1.13 -9.72 -1.74
CA TYR A 98 0.29 -10.68 -2.45
C TYR A 98 1.14 -11.48 -3.44
N ASP A 99 1.15 -12.79 -3.26
CA ASP A 99 1.77 -13.74 -4.16
C ASP A 99 0.74 -14.23 -5.19
N PRO A 100 0.91 -13.93 -6.49
CA PRO A 100 -0.04 -14.36 -7.51
C PRO A 100 0.07 -15.85 -7.88
N GLU A 101 1.22 -16.49 -7.65
CA GLU A 101 1.41 -17.92 -7.91
C GLU A 101 0.68 -18.76 -6.86
N GLU A 102 0.86 -18.40 -5.57
CA GLU A 102 0.22 -19.08 -4.45
C GLU A 102 -1.20 -18.57 -4.16
N LYS A 103 -1.56 -17.39 -4.69
CA LYS A 103 -2.79 -16.64 -4.39
C LYS A 103 -2.97 -16.37 -2.91
N GLN A 104 -1.89 -15.96 -2.24
CA GLN A 104 -1.86 -15.76 -0.79
C GLN A 104 -1.30 -14.40 -0.41
N PHE A 105 -1.77 -13.91 0.74
CA PHE A 105 -1.18 -12.76 1.42
C PHE A 105 -0.19 -13.26 2.47
N ARG A 106 0.95 -12.58 2.57
CA ARG A 106 1.91 -12.75 3.66
C ARG A 106 2.26 -11.40 4.26
N ILE A 107 2.49 -11.39 5.56
CA ILE A 107 3.10 -10.23 6.22
C ILE A 107 4.57 -10.26 5.86
N VAL A 108 5.05 -9.16 5.29
CA VAL A 108 6.43 -9.01 4.81
C VAL A 108 7.11 -7.87 5.48
#